data_AF-A0A7V9T7L9-F1
#
_entry.id   AF-A0A7V9T7L9-F1
#
_cell.length_a   1.000
_cell.length_b   1.000
_cell.length_c   1.000
_cell.angle_alpha   90.00
_cell.angle_beta   90.00
_cell.angle_gamma   90.00
#
_symmetry.space_group_name_H-M   'P 1'
#
loop_
_entity.id
_entity.type
_entity.pdbx_description
1 polymer ?
#
loop_
_entity_poly.entity_id
_entity_poly.type
_entity_poly.pdbx_seq_one_letter_code
_entity_poly.pdbx_strand_id
1 'polypeptide(L)'
;MRDIGQLPLLVFSPHLDDAVLSARRALAARPGSIIATVCTARPEGRAVLTDWDRDSGFTSSWGCMSARLEEDARAVALVGATQQLMGFLDGQYGRRRDDDVTAAMARLIHSTLDSHVPCAPLGVIHPDHVLSRTTSSAQQASPGWRASSSTRRSPTGRAGAATRSAHNASASCSSAVGSRRWWRCSSRATERTMLRSLVTPPNCRSSTPPASMRRRPGGM
;
A
#
# COMPACT_ATOMS: atom_id res chain seq x y z
N MET A 1 15.37 25.02 5.32
CA MET A 1 15.68 23.59 5.16
C MET A 1 14.43 22.81 5.53
N ARG A 2 13.83 22.03 4.62
CA ARG A 2 12.56 21.31 4.91
C ARG A 2 12.85 20.12 5.83
N ASP A 3 12.01 19.92 6.85
CA ASP A 3 12.08 18.73 7.70
C ASP A 3 11.58 17.51 6.92
N ILE A 4 12.49 16.60 6.58
CA ILE A 4 12.15 15.34 5.90
C ILE A 4 11.21 14.45 6.72
N GLY A 5 11.11 14.68 8.04
CA GLY A 5 10.12 14.04 8.90
C GLY A 5 8.68 14.40 8.54
N GLN A 6 8.47 15.51 7.82
CA GLN A 6 7.15 16.07 7.49
C GLN A 6 6.81 16.04 6.00
N LEU A 7 7.76 15.73 5.11
CA LEU A 7 7.49 15.67 3.67
C LEU A 7 6.50 14.54 3.32
N PRO A 8 5.68 14.67 2.28
CA PRO A 8 4.96 13.52 1.73
C PRO A 8 5.86 12.31 1.42
N LEU A 9 5.31 11.10 1.49
CA LEU A 9 6.01 9.87 1.10
C LEU A 9 5.68 9.50 -0.35
N LEU A 10 6.64 8.91 -1.06
CA LEU A 10 6.37 8.13 -2.27
C LEU A 10 6.62 6.66 -1.90
N VAL A 11 5.57 5.90 -1.61
CA VAL A 11 5.69 4.49 -1.20
C VAL A 11 5.47 3.59 -2.41
N PHE A 12 6.47 2.80 -2.78
CA PHE A 12 6.31 1.74 -3.77
C PHE A 12 5.68 0.51 -3.15
N SER A 13 4.55 0.07 -3.72
CA SER A 13 3.82 -1.14 -3.34
C SER A 13 4.01 -2.19 -4.43
N PRO A 14 4.71 -3.30 -4.21
CA PRO A 14 4.81 -4.36 -5.22
C PRO A 14 3.44 -4.87 -5.66
N HIS A 15 2.55 -5.15 -4.70
CA HIS A 15 1.18 -5.63 -4.91
C HIS A 15 0.12 -4.68 -4.30
N LEU A 16 -1.15 -4.96 -4.59
CA LEU A 16 -2.36 -4.12 -4.33
C LEU A 16 -2.78 -4.01 -2.85
N ASP A 17 -1.84 -4.16 -1.93
CA ASP A 17 -2.08 -4.23 -0.48
C ASP A 17 -0.84 -3.86 0.36
N ASP A 18 0.37 -4.19 -0.14
CA ASP A 18 1.62 -4.08 0.61
C ASP A 18 1.83 -2.74 1.32
N ALA A 19 1.65 -1.61 0.61
CA ALA A 19 1.92 -0.29 1.18
C ALA A 19 0.97 0.05 2.33
N VAL A 20 -0.33 -0.23 2.19
CA VAL A 20 -1.31 0.07 3.24
C VAL A 20 -1.09 -0.88 4.43
N LEU A 21 -0.88 -2.17 4.18
CA LEU A 21 -0.61 -3.14 5.24
C LEU A 21 0.67 -2.80 6.02
N SER A 22 1.71 -2.36 5.33
CA SER A 22 3.03 -2.11 5.93
C SER A 22 3.17 -0.72 6.55
N ALA A 23 2.55 0.31 5.96
CA ALA A 23 2.88 1.70 6.23
C ALA A 23 1.68 2.61 6.49
N ARG A 24 0.45 2.11 6.66
CA ARG A 24 -0.77 2.93 6.83
C ARG A 24 -0.64 4.10 7.82
N ARG A 25 0.03 3.89 8.96
CA ARG A 25 0.18 4.94 9.98
C ARG A 25 1.08 6.07 9.52
N ALA A 26 2.18 5.74 8.85
CA ALA A 26 3.10 6.73 8.31
C ALA A 26 2.47 7.50 7.15
N LEU A 27 1.74 6.80 6.28
CA LEU A 27 0.97 7.39 5.17
C LEU A 27 -0.09 8.36 5.69
N ALA A 28 -0.94 7.93 6.64
CA ALA A 28 -1.98 8.78 7.21
C ALA A 28 -1.44 10.01 7.98
N ALA A 29 -0.21 9.92 8.50
CA ALA A 29 0.44 11.04 9.18
C ALA A 29 1.06 12.06 8.22
N ARG A 30 1.14 11.78 6.91
CA ARG A 30 1.87 12.58 5.92
C ARG A 30 0.96 12.85 4.70
N PRO A 31 0.03 13.81 4.80
CA PRO A 31 -0.89 14.15 3.71
C PRO A 31 -0.16 14.50 2.42
N GLY A 32 -0.78 14.17 1.27
CA GLY A 32 -0.17 14.35 -0.04
C GLY A 32 0.80 13.24 -0.43
N SER A 33 0.97 12.19 0.41
CA SER A 33 1.75 11.01 0.05
C SER A 33 1.16 10.30 -1.17
N ILE A 34 2.03 9.64 -1.94
CA ILE A 34 1.70 8.83 -3.11
C ILE A 34 1.98 7.36 -2.78
N ILE A 35 1.04 6.48 -3.14
CA ILE A 35 1.24 5.03 -3.17
C ILE A 35 1.34 4.62 -4.64
N ALA A 36 2.54 4.21 -5.06
CA ALA A 36 2.83 3.75 -6.41
C ALA A 36 2.82 2.22 -6.43
N THR A 37 1.71 1.64 -6.87
CA THR A 37 1.53 0.19 -6.94
C THR A 37 2.07 -0.35 -8.27
N VAL A 38 3.02 -1.28 -8.20
CA VAL A 38 3.79 -1.80 -9.34
C VAL A 38 2.95 -2.78 -10.16
N CYS A 39 2.48 -3.86 -9.52
CA CYS A 39 1.79 -4.95 -10.20
C CYS A 39 0.28 -4.69 -10.27
N THR A 40 -0.16 -3.93 -11.26
CA THR A 40 -1.56 -3.50 -11.41
C THR A 40 -2.17 -3.91 -12.75
N ALA A 41 -1.39 -4.51 -13.65
CA ALA A 41 -1.92 -4.99 -14.92
C ALA A 41 -2.80 -6.21 -14.70
N ARG A 42 -3.89 -6.26 -15.48
CA ARG A 42 -4.71 -7.46 -15.59
C ARG A 42 -4.09 -8.35 -16.69
N PRO A 43 -3.93 -9.66 -16.47
CA PRO A 43 -3.46 -10.56 -17.52
C PRO A 43 -4.45 -10.59 -18.70
N GLU A 44 -3.95 -10.39 -19.92
CA GLU A 44 -4.72 -10.53 -21.15
C GLU A 44 -4.70 -11.98 -21.67
N GLY A 45 -5.74 -12.39 -22.41
CA GLY A 45 -5.78 -13.70 -23.07
C GLY A 45 -6.31 -14.85 -22.19
N ARG A 46 -5.84 -16.08 -22.43
CA ARG A 46 -6.30 -17.28 -21.69
C ARG A 46 -5.85 -17.15 -20.24
N ALA A 47 -6.76 -16.69 -19.38
CA ALA A 47 -6.52 -16.36 -17.98
C ALA A 47 -5.68 -17.43 -17.27
N VAL A 48 -4.45 -17.07 -16.86
CA VAL A 48 -3.68 -17.88 -15.91
C VAL A 48 -4.39 -17.74 -14.58
N LEU A 49 -5.20 -18.74 -14.22
CA LEU A 49 -5.84 -18.83 -12.91
C LEU A 49 -4.92 -19.60 -11.97
N THR A 50 -4.36 -18.92 -10.97
CA THR A 50 -3.44 -19.52 -10.01
C THR A 50 -4.17 -20.28 -8.91
N ASP A 51 -3.46 -21.11 -8.14
CA ASP A 51 -4.02 -21.71 -6.92
C ASP A 51 -4.44 -20.62 -5.91
N TRP A 52 -3.66 -19.55 -5.84
CA TRP A 52 -3.97 -18.40 -4.99
C TRP A 52 -5.29 -17.72 -5.35
N ASP A 53 -5.56 -17.53 -6.65
CA ASP A 53 -6.83 -16.97 -7.12
C ASP A 53 -8.01 -17.85 -6.67
N ARG A 54 -7.87 -19.18 -6.85
CA ARG A 54 -8.89 -20.16 -6.45
C ARG A 54 -9.13 -20.16 -4.95
N ASP A 55 -8.06 -20.17 -4.17
CA ASP A 55 -8.12 -20.13 -2.70
C ASP A 55 -8.72 -18.82 -2.20
N SER A 56 -8.56 -17.73 -2.96
CA SER A 56 -9.19 -16.44 -2.71
C SER A 56 -10.65 -16.36 -3.17
N GLY A 57 -11.15 -17.41 -3.83
CA GLY A 57 -12.55 -17.52 -4.28
C GLY A 57 -12.82 -16.99 -5.69
N PHE A 58 -11.78 -16.70 -6.47
CA PHE A 58 -11.92 -16.22 -7.84
C PHE A 58 -11.90 -17.36 -8.87
N THR A 59 -12.67 -17.18 -9.94
CA THR A 59 -12.74 -18.09 -11.09
C THR A 59 -12.00 -17.56 -12.31
N SER A 60 -11.50 -16.34 -12.27
CA SER A 60 -10.66 -15.73 -13.31
C SER A 60 -9.63 -14.78 -12.68
N SER A 61 -8.42 -14.74 -13.25
CA SER A 61 -7.39 -13.78 -12.83
C SER A 61 -7.76 -12.34 -13.20
N TRP A 62 -8.52 -12.13 -14.28
CA TRP A 62 -9.11 -10.83 -14.58
C TRP A 62 -10.06 -10.37 -13.48
N GLY A 63 -10.96 -11.24 -13.02
CA GLY A 63 -11.87 -10.96 -11.92
C GLY A 63 -11.12 -10.69 -10.61
N CYS A 64 -10.12 -11.52 -10.29
CA CYS A 64 -9.23 -11.35 -9.14
C CYS A 64 -8.57 -9.96 -9.15
N MET A 65 -7.88 -9.61 -10.23
CA MET A 65 -7.20 -8.32 -10.33
C MET A 65 -8.16 -7.14 -10.35
N SER A 66 -9.34 -7.28 -10.94
CA SER A 66 -10.37 -6.22 -10.91
C SER A 66 -10.85 -5.95 -9.49
N ALA A 67 -11.17 -6.99 -8.73
CA ALA A 67 -11.58 -6.86 -7.33
C ALA A 67 -10.46 -6.26 -6.46
N ARG A 68 -9.22 -6.74 -6.63
CA ARG A 68 -8.06 -6.22 -5.86
C ARG A 68 -7.75 -4.75 -6.18
N LEU A 69 -7.96 -4.30 -7.41
CA LEU A 69 -7.81 -2.89 -7.78
C LEU A 69 -8.85 -2.00 -7.08
N GLU A 70 -10.10 -2.47 -6.99
CA GLU A 70 -11.16 -1.76 -6.25
C GLU A 70 -10.92 -1.77 -4.74
N GLU A 71 -10.39 -2.86 -4.19
CA GLU A 71 -9.92 -2.95 -2.80
C GLU A 71 -8.78 -1.96 -2.52
N ASP A 72 -7.75 -1.94 -3.36
CA ASP A 72 -6.61 -1.04 -3.23
C ASP A 72 -7.06 0.42 -3.28
N ALA A 73 -7.91 0.80 -4.23
CA ALA A 73 -8.42 2.18 -4.34
C ALA A 73 -9.13 2.62 -3.05
N ARG A 74 -9.94 1.76 -2.42
CA ARG A 74 -10.58 2.03 -1.13
C ARG A 74 -9.55 2.12 -0.01
N ALA A 75 -8.59 1.21 0.05
CA ALA A 75 -7.56 1.17 1.08
C ALA A 75 -6.64 2.40 1.03
N VAL A 76 -6.26 2.84 -0.16
CA VAL A 76 -5.47 4.06 -0.41
C VAL A 76 -6.26 5.30 0.02
N ALA A 77 -7.55 5.38 -0.30
CA ALA A 77 -8.40 6.47 0.12
C ALA A 77 -8.50 6.59 1.65
N LEU A 78 -8.56 5.45 2.38
CA LEU A 78 -8.62 5.44 3.85
C LEU A 78 -7.38 6.04 4.53
N VAL A 79 -6.21 6.03 3.86
CA VAL A 79 -4.98 6.63 4.39
C VAL A 79 -4.72 8.04 3.82
N GLY A 80 -5.62 8.57 2.99
CA GLY A 80 -5.52 9.92 2.42
C GLY A 80 -4.34 10.11 1.45
N ALA A 81 -3.89 9.02 0.82
CA ALA A 81 -2.82 9.06 -0.18
C ALA A 81 -3.37 9.11 -1.61
N THR A 82 -2.54 9.58 -2.55
CA THR A 82 -2.82 9.52 -3.99
C THR A 82 -2.39 8.17 -4.54
N GLN A 83 -3.28 7.49 -5.28
CA GLN A 83 -2.98 6.23 -5.94
C GLN A 83 -2.27 6.48 -7.28
N GLN A 84 -1.18 5.75 -7.51
CA GLN A 84 -0.48 5.68 -8.79
C GLN A 84 -0.37 4.22 -9.21
N LEU A 85 -1.10 3.83 -10.25
CA LEU A 85 -1.02 2.48 -10.82
C LEU A 85 0.07 2.46 -11.90
N MET A 86 1.03 1.52 -11.82
CA MET A 86 2.17 1.49 -12.74
C MET A 86 1.99 0.56 -13.94
N GLY A 87 1.00 -0.33 -13.92
CA GLY A 87 0.59 -1.12 -15.08
C GLY A 87 1.49 -2.31 -15.41
N PHE A 88 2.26 -2.83 -14.45
CA PHE A 88 3.05 -4.04 -14.66
C PHE A 88 2.30 -5.30 -14.25
N LEU A 89 2.65 -6.42 -14.86
CA LEU A 89 2.05 -7.72 -14.55
C LEU A 89 2.67 -8.30 -13.28
N ASP A 90 1.83 -8.84 -12.41
CA ASP A 90 2.26 -9.68 -11.29
C ASP A 90 2.96 -10.93 -11.84
N GLY A 91 4.11 -11.29 -11.26
CA GLY A 91 4.90 -12.45 -11.68
C GLY A 91 4.12 -13.77 -11.63
N GLN A 92 3.05 -13.85 -10.83
CA GLN A 92 2.18 -15.04 -10.78
C GLN A 92 1.39 -15.27 -12.08
N TYR A 93 1.15 -14.23 -12.88
CA TYR A 93 0.35 -14.30 -14.11
C TYR A 93 1.18 -14.38 -15.38
N GLY A 94 2.51 -14.26 -15.30
CA GLY A 94 3.37 -14.39 -16.45
C GLY A 94 4.66 -13.59 -16.34
N ARG A 95 5.39 -13.53 -17.45
CA ARG A 95 6.63 -12.78 -17.53
C ARG A 95 6.36 -11.32 -17.84
N ARG A 96 7.13 -10.44 -17.19
CA ARG A 96 7.34 -9.04 -17.56
C ARG A 96 8.84 -8.78 -17.73
N ARG A 97 9.19 -7.61 -18.25
CA ARG A 97 10.57 -7.13 -18.26
C ARG A 97 10.85 -6.32 -17.00
N ASP A 98 11.67 -6.85 -16.11
CA ASP A 98 12.02 -6.18 -14.85
C ASP A 98 12.82 -4.88 -15.06
N ASP A 99 13.53 -4.76 -16.19
CA ASP A 99 14.20 -3.52 -16.58
C ASP A 99 13.20 -2.38 -16.83
N ASP A 100 12.03 -2.69 -17.41
CA ASP A 100 10.99 -1.69 -17.67
C ASP A 100 10.37 -1.20 -16.36
N VAL A 101 10.17 -2.10 -15.39
CA VAL A 101 9.71 -1.79 -14.03
C VAL A 101 10.73 -0.90 -13.33
N THR A 102 12.00 -1.30 -13.37
CA THR A 102 13.11 -0.56 -12.76
C THR A 102 13.20 0.85 -13.33
N ALA A 103 13.13 0.98 -14.66
CA ALA A 103 13.18 2.28 -15.34
C ALA A 103 11.96 3.15 -14.99
N ALA A 104 10.76 2.58 -14.92
CA ALA A 104 9.55 3.32 -14.54
C ALA A 104 9.61 3.82 -13.09
N MET A 105 10.02 2.98 -12.15
CA MET A 105 10.21 3.37 -10.75
C MET A 105 11.27 4.45 -10.61
N ALA A 106 12.41 4.31 -11.30
CA ALA A 106 13.48 5.31 -11.28
C ALA A 106 13.00 6.67 -11.81
N ARG A 107 12.23 6.69 -12.92
CA ARG A 107 11.63 7.93 -13.45
C ARG A 107 10.69 8.58 -12.44
N LEU A 108 9.83 7.80 -11.78
CA LEU A 108 8.90 8.33 -10.79
C LEU A 108 9.63 8.91 -9.57
N ILE A 109 10.66 8.20 -9.06
CA ILE A 109 11.53 8.72 -8.01
C ILE A 109 12.12 10.05 -8.45
N HIS A 110 12.78 10.10 -9.62
CA HIS A 110 13.44 11.30 -10.11
C HIS A 110 12.48 12.50 -10.23
N SER A 111 11.27 12.27 -10.75
CA SER A 111 10.25 13.31 -10.91
C SER A 111 9.67 13.86 -9.60
N THR A 112 9.95 13.22 -8.45
CA THR A 112 9.38 13.57 -7.15
C THR A 112 10.42 13.88 -6.07
N LEU A 113 11.72 13.85 -6.41
CA LEU A 113 12.83 13.96 -5.45
C LEU A 113 12.79 15.21 -4.55
N ASP A 114 12.27 16.33 -5.05
CA ASP A 114 12.24 17.60 -4.30
C ASP A 114 11.01 17.75 -3.38
N SER A 115 10.02 16.86 -3.52
CA SER A 115 8.72 16.96 -2.85
C SER A 115 8.35 15.73 -2.02
N HIS A 116 8.91 14.55 -2.31
CA HIS A 116 8.56 13.31 -1.65
C HIS A 116 9.79 12.54 -1.14
N VAL A 117 9.60 11.79 -0.06
CA VAL A 117 10.60 10.83 0.43
C VAL A 117 10.24 9.44 -0.13
N PRO A 118 11.01 8.87 -1.08
CA PRO A 118 10.77 7.52 -1.57
C PRO A 118 10.97 6.47 -0.48
N CYS A 119 10.05 5.52 -0.44
CA CYS A 119 10.03 4.37 0.46
C CYS A 119 9.71 3.12 -0.36
N ALA A 120 10.37 2.01 -0.06
CA ALA A 120 10.11 0.72 -0.69
C ALA A 120 10.17 -0.40 0.36
N PRO A 121 9.60 -1.59 0.09
CA PRO A 121 9.67 -2.71 1.01
C PRO A 121 11.10 -3.13 1.29
N LEU A 122 11.32 -3.82 2.42
CA LEU A 122 12.63 -4.41 2.75
C LEU A 122 12.99 -5.62 1.87
N GLY A 123 12.13 -6.04 0.93
CA GLY A 123 12.43 -7.12 0.00
C GLY A 123 12.51 -8.50 0.65
N VAL A 124 11.62 -8.79 1.61
CA VAL A 124 11.57 -10.08 2.30
C VAL A 124 10.81 -11.10 1.45
N ILE A 125 11.47 -12.22 1.12
CA ILE A 125 10.92 -13.45 0.49
C ILE A 125 10.45 -13.31 -0.97
N HIS A 126 9.64 -12.31 -1.33
CA HIS A 126 9.01 -12.24 -2.65
C HIS A 126 9.89 -11.52 -3.70
N PRO A 127 10.08 -12.08 -4.92
CA PRO A 127 10.90 -11.45 -5.97
C PRO A 127 10.49 -10.02 -6.33
N ASP A 128 9.19 -9.73 -6.43
CA ASP A 128 8.70 -8.37 -6.71
C ASP A 128 9.05 -7.36 -5.60
N HIS A 129 9.12 -7.80 -4.34
CA HIS A 129 9.57 -6.95 -3.24
C HIS A 129 11.08 -6.71 -3.32
N VAL A 130 11.85 -7.74 -3.71
CA VAL A 130 13.30 -7.61 -3.92
C VAL A 130 13.58 -6.60 -5.04
N LEU A 131 12.88 -6.69 -6.17
CA LEU A 131 13.03 -5.76 -7.28
C LEU A 131 12.71 -4.32 -6.85
N SER A 132 11.56 -4.13 -6.18
CA SER A 132 11.17 -2.80 -5.70
C SER A 132 12.20 -2.21 -4.74
N ARG A 133 12.75 -3.04 -3.82
CA ARG A 133 13.84 -2.64 -2.93
C ARG A 133 15.09 -2.24 -3.71
N THR A 134 15.60 -3.12 -4.58
CA THR A 134 16.89 -2.92 -5.25
C THR A 134 16.86 -1.69 -6.14
N THR A 135 15.76 -1.47 -6.86
CA THR A 135 15.57 -0.25 -7.66
C THR A 135 15.61 1.00 -6.80
N SER A 136 14.83 1.05 -5.71
CA SER A 136 14.82 2.22 -4.83
C SER A 136 16.15 2.46 -4.11
N SER A 137 16.87 1.42 -3.72
CA SER A 137 18.20 1.54 -3.13
C SER A 137 19.23 2.06 -4.13
N ALA A 138 19.21 1.59 -5.38
CA ALA A 138 20.12 2.06 -6.42
C ALA A 138 19.93 3.56 -6.72
N GLN A 139 18.68 4.04 -6.71
CA GLN A 139 18.39 5.47 -6.92
C GLN A 139 18.87 6.34 -5.75
N GLN A 140 18.76 5.86 -4.51
CA GLN A 140 19.30 6.56 -3.33
C GLN A 140 20.84 6.64 -3.33
N ALA A 141 21.53 5.75 -4.05
CA ALA A 141 22.98 5.80 -4.23
C ALA A 141 23.43 6.70 -5.41
N SER A 142 22.50 7.19 -6.23
CA SER A 142 22.82 7.90 -7.47
C SER A 142 23.20 9.38 -7.23
N PRO A 143 24.13 9.94 -8.03
CA PRO A 143 24.50 11.36 -7.96
C PRO A 143 23.26 12.25 -8.21
N GLY A 144 22.87 13.05 -7.23
CA GLY A 144 21.65 13.87 -7.27
C GLY A 144 20.63 13.51 -6.19
N TRP A 145 20.73 12.31 -5.59
CA TRP A 145 20.00 12.02 -4.35
C TRP A 145 20.55 12.90 -3.22
N ARG A 146 19.71 13.81 -2.72
CA ARG A 146 20.04 14.63 -1.55
C ARG A 146 19.57 13.90 -0.31
N ALA A 147 20.43 13.06 0.27
CA ALA A 147 20.22 12.62 1.64
C ALA A 147 20.23 13.87 2.53
N SER A 148 19.09 14.21 3.13
CA SER A 148 19.08 15.27 4.13
C SER A 148 19.91 14.80 5.32
N SER A 149 21.01 15.48 5.57
CA SER A 149 21.80 15.36 6.80
C SER A 149 21.01 15.97 7.97
N SER A 150 19.87 15.36 8.33
CA SER A 150 19.16 15.68 9.57
C SER A 150 19.45 14.64 10.66
N THR A 151 20.64 14.05 10.67
CA THR A 151 21.18 13.52 11.92
C THR A 151 21.78 14.70 12.67
N ARG A 152 20.94 15.47 13.37
CA ARG A 152 21.46 16.31 14.46
C ARG A 152 21.95 15.34 15.53
N ARG A 153 23.21 14.91 15.41
CA ARG A 153 23.92 14.23 16.50
C ARG A 153 23.90 15.20 17.68
N SER A 154 23.12 14.90 18.70
CA SER A 154 23.30 15.52 20.01
C SER A 154 24.75 15.24 20.44
N PRO A 155 25.55 16.27 20.78
CA PRO A 155 26.89 16.05 21.29
C PRO A 155 26.76 15.61 22.76
N THR A 156 26.55 14.32 22.99
CA THR A 156 26.71 13.74 24.33
C THR A 156 27.50 12.45 24.22
N GLY A 157 28.72 12.49 24.77
CA GLY A 157 29.47 11.30 25.19
C GLY A 157 30.53 10.81 24.21
N ARG A 158 31.79 11.09 24.53
CA ARG A 158 32.96 10.32 24.08
C ARG A 158 32.69 8.82 24.27
N ALA A 159 32.90 8.01 23.24
CA ALA A 159 33.23 6.60 23.39
C ALA A 159 34.11 6.11 22.24
N GLY A 160 35.28 5.61 22.63
CA GLY A 160 36.21 4.68 21.99
C GLY A 160 36.17 4.48 20.47
N ALA A 161 37.33 4.75 19.84
CA ALA A 161 37.71 4.17 18.57
C ALA A 161 37.70 2.63 18.65
N ALA A 162 36.94 1.97 17.77
CA ALA A 162 37.12 0.57 17.44
C ALA A 162 37.22 0.44 15.92
N THR A 163 38.32 -0.15 15.51
CA THR A 163 38.78 -0.39 14.14
C THR A 163 37.82 -1.29 13.36
N ARG A 164 37.62 -0.97 12.08
CA ARG A 164 36.85 -1.78 11.14
C ARG A 164 37.75 -2.92 10.63
N SER A 165 37.27 -4.15 10.69
CA SER A 165 37.75 -5.24 9.85
C SER A 165 36.67 -5.61 8.84
N ALA A 166 37.03 -5.58 7.57
CA ALA A 166 36.19 -5.96 6.45
C ALA A 166 36.26 -7.47 6.25
N HIS A 167 35.13 -8.15 6.34
CA HIS A 167 34.98 -9.49 5.79
C HIS A 167 33.87 -9.50 4.76
N ASN A 168 34.31 -9.58 3.51
CA ASN A 168 33.54 -9.83 2.32
C ASN A 168 33.36 -11.35 2.21
N ALA A 169 32.12 -11.85 2.25
CA ALA A 169 31.83 -13.24 1.98
C ALA A 169 30.56 -13.33 1.12
N SER A 170 30.79 -13.50 -0.18
CA SER A 170 29.83 -14.00 -1.14
C SER A 170 29.40 -15.41 -0.75
N ALA A 171 28.10 -15.61 -0.51
CA ALA A 171 27.51 -16.93 -0.37
C ALA A 171 26.31 -17.04 -1.31
N SER A 172 26.52 -17.76 -2.41
CA SER A 172 25.45 -18.36 -3.23
C SER A 172 24.73 -19.41 -2.38
N CYS A 173 23.39 -19.40 -2.38
CA CYS A 173 22.59 -20.48 -1.82
C CYS A 173 21.41 -20.77 -2.74
N SER A 174 21.59 -21.79 -3.57
CA SER A 174 20.51 -22.60 -4.12
C SER A 174 19.93 -23.46 -3.01
N SER A 175 18.60 -23.44 -2.81
CA SER A 175 17.85 -24.63 -2.39
C SER A 175 16.35 -24.38 -2.52
N ALA A 176 15.71 -25.28 -3.25
CA ALA A 176 14.28 -25.47 -3.28
C ALA A 176 13.76 -25.89 -1.89
N VAL A 177 12.68 -25.27 -1.41
CA VAL A 177 11.81 -25.82 -0.36
C VAL A 177 10.37 -25.44 -0.67
N GLY A 178 9.50 -26.46 -0.62
CA GLY A 178 8.13 -26.45 -1.13
C GLY A 178 7.17 -25.48 -0.43
N SER A 179 6.34 -24.85 -1.25
CA SER A 179 5.26 -23.94 -0.88
C SER A 179 3.94 -24.68 -0.72
N ARG A 180 3.59 -25.13 0.49
CA ARG A 180 2.22 -25.61 0.78
C ARG A 180 1.85 -25.45 2.24
N ARG A 181 1.81 -24.23 2.82
CA ARG A 181 1.03 -23.99 4.07
C ARG A 181 0.98 -22.58 4.67
N TRP A 182 1.12 -21.50 3.92
CA TRP A 182 1.06 -20.19 4.57
C TRP A 182 0.12 -19.25 3.83
N TRP A 183 -0.81 -18.66 4.61
CA TRP A 183 -1.78 -17.62 4.27
C TRP A 183 -3.14 -18.08 3.73
N ARG A 184 -3.96 -18.66 4.63
CA ARG A 184 -5.42 -18.69 4.48
C ARG A 184 -5.94 -17.27 4.76
N CYS A 185 -6.16 -16.48 3.73
CA CYS A 185 -6.63 -15.10 3.87
C CYS A 185 -8.13 -15.02 4.20
N SER A 186 -8.42 -14.07 5.08
CA SER A 186 -9.69 -13.77 5.72
C SER A 186 -10.68 -13.10 4.76
N SER A 187 -11.37 -13.87 3.92
CA SER A 187 -12.46 -13.34 3.07
C SER A 187 -13.88 -13.66 3.56
N ARG A 188 -14.06 -14.23 4.77
CA ARG A 188 -15.41 -14.44 5.35
C ARG A 188 -15.61 -14.01 6.81
N ALA A 189 -14.58 -13.59 7.54
CA ALA A 189 -14.68 -13.35 8.99
C ALA A 189 -14.84 -11.87 9.40
N THR A 190 -14.63 -10.90 8.51
CA THR A 190 -14.62 -9.47 8.89
C THR A 190 -15.84 -8.66 8.42
N GLU A 191 -16.75 -9.26 7.65
CA GLU A 191 -17.96 -8.57 7.17
C GLU A 191 -19.14 -8.57 8.15
N ARG A 192 -19.13 -9.42 9.19
CA ARG A 192 -20.24 -9.49 10.17
C ARG A 192 -19.98 -8.80 11.52
N THR A 193 -18.79 -8.29 11.78
CA THR A 193 -18.46 -7.69 13.10
C THR A 193 -18.11 -6.19 13.04
N MET A 194 -17.85 -5.58 11.88
CA MET A 194 -17.46 -4.16 11.80
C MET A 194 -18.53 -3.18 11.28
N LEU A 195 -19.75 -3.64 10.96
CA LEU A 195 -20.83 -2.77 10.46
C LEU A 195 -21.98 -2.52 11.45
N ARG A 196 -21.83 -2.88 12.74
CA ARG A 196 -22.90 -2.69 13.74
C ARG A 196 -22.69 -1.58 14.76
N SER A 197 -21.61 -0.79 14.67
CA SER A 197 -21.27 0.19 15.72
C SER A 197 -21.16 1.66 15.27
N LEU A 198 -21.63 2.03 14.07
CA LEU A 198 -21.57 3.43 13.60
C LEU A 198 -22.86 3.98 12.98
N VAL A 199 -24.03 3.43 13.33
CA VAL A 199 -25.32 4.09 13.02
C VAL A 199 -26.19 4.08 14.27
N THR A 200 -25.96 5.04 15.16
CA THR A 200 -27.01 5.54 16.06
C THR A 200 -27.53 6.83 15.43
N PRO A 201 -28.73 6.87 14.85
CA PRO A 201 -29.28 8.12 14.36
C PRO A 201 -29.63 9.03 15.57
N PRO A 202 -29.36 10.34 15.50
CA PRO A 202 -29.84 11.26 16.52
C PRO A 202 -31.37 11.36 16.44
N ASN A 203 -31.99 11.41 17.62
CA ASN A 203 -33.42 11.63 17.86
C ASN A 203 -34.06 12.67 16.91
N CYS A 204 -34.90 12.22 15.99
CA CYS A 204 -35.97 13.05 15.44
C CYS A 204 -37.20 12.88 16.33
N ARG A 205 -37.43 13.85 17.22
CA ARG A 205 -38.70 13.98 17.93
C ARG A 205 -39.80 14.24 16.91
N SER A 206 -40.82 13.38 16.91
CA SER A 206 -42.06 13.55 16.18
C SER A 206 -42.81 14.78 16.70
N SER A 207 -42.93 15.82 15.88
CA SER A 207 -43.89 16.91 16.07
C SER A 207 -45.23 16.50 15.45
N THR A 208 -46.16 16.08 16.30
CA THR A 208 -47.58 15.93 15.98
C THR A 208 -48.21 17.33 15.83
N PRO A 209 -49.00 17.64 14.78
CA PRO A 209 -49.82 18.83 14.78
C PRO A 209 -51.05 18.63 15.70
N PRO A 210 -51.57 19.69 16.35
CA PRO A 210 -52.72 19.56 17.24
C PRO A 210 -54.01 19.31 16.44
N ALA A 211 -54.78 18.32 16.86
CA ALA A 211 -56.14 18.10 16.41
C ALA A 211 -57.02 19.27 16.84
N SER A 212 -57.61 19.98 15.88
CA SER A 212 -58.61 21.01 16.12
C SER A 212 -59.90 20.38 16.67
N MET A 213 -60.14 20.72 17.93
CA MET A 213 -61.41 20.97 18.61
C MET A 213 -62.69 20.68 17.81
N ARG A 214 -63.43 19.68 18.31
CA ARG A 214 -64.86 19.45 18.08
C ARG A 214 -65.65 20.77 18.18
N ARG A 215 -66.44 21.10 17.17
CA ARG A 215 -67.67 21.89 17.33
C ARG A 215 -68.88 20.97 17.13
N ARG A 216 -69.79 21.04 18.09
CA ARG A 216 -71.07 20.32 18.19
C ARG A 216 -72.16 21.05 17.35
N PRO A 217 -73.34 20.41 17.15
CA PRO A 217 -74.21 20.65 16.01
C PRO A 217 -75.19 21.82 16.21
N GLY A 218 -75.72 22.34 15.10
CA GLY A 218 -76.90 23.19 15.08
C GLY A 218 -77.54 23.15 13.69
N GLY A 219 -78.80 22.71 13.61
CA GLY A 219 -79.59 22.77 12.38
C GLY A 219 -80.79 21.83 12.36
N MET A 220 -81.93 22.37 12.84
CA MET A 220 -83.33 21.91 12.75
C MET A 220 -83.80 20.84 13.73
#